data_AF-A0A7C8Z5Y9-F1
#
_entry.id   AF-A0A7C8Z5Y9-F1
#
_cell.length_a   1.000
_cell.length_b   1.000
_cell.length_c   1.000
_cell.angle_alpha   90.00
_cell.angle_beta   90.00
_cell.angle_gamma   90.00
#
_symmetry.space_group_name_H-M   'P 1'
#
loop_
_entity.id
_entity.type
_entity.pdbx_description
1 polymer ?
#
loop_
_entity_poly.entity_id
_entity_poly.type
_entity_poly.pdbx_seq_one_letter_code
_entity_poly.pdbx_strand_id
1 'polypeptide(L)'
;SDLLKNLNNLRGKVCLSRLENVRSVDEAKEAQLQHKPNITKLELRWTDSLEWENVDVDDCEEVIHHLQPPKGLRDLDILCYGGSRFPTWISLPCFDKLTSIILFKCENCQFIPSLGQLPSLESLT
;
A
#
# COMPACT_ATOMS: atom_id res chain seq x y z
N SER A 1 -7.94 -13.97 -5.13
CA SER A 1 -8.70 -14.36 -3.91
C SER A 1 -9.87 -13.41 -3.78
N ASP A 2 -11.09 -13.88 -4.05
CA ASP A 2 -12.33 -13.06 -3.98
C ASP A 2 -12.70 -12.57 -2.56
N LEU A 3 -11.91 -12.94 -1.53
CA LEU A 3 -12.20 -12.64 -0.14
C LEU A 3 -12.28 -11.14 0.13
N LEU A 4 -11.40 -10.32 -0.45
CA LEU A 4 -11.41 -8.87 -0.20
C LEU A 4 -12.53 -8.16 -0.97
N LYS A 5 -12.93 -8.67 -2.14
CA LYS A 5 -13.92 -8.06 -3.03
C LYS A 5 -15.27 -7.84 -2.35
N ASN A 6 -15.70 -8.79 -1.53
CA ASN A 6 -17.03 -8.77 -0.89
C ASN A 6 -17.05 -8.11 0.49
N LEU A 7 -15.90 -7.66 1.01
CA LEU A 7 -15.80 -7.01 2.32
C LEU A 7 -16.02 -5.50 2.22
N ASN A 8 -17.23 -5.09 1.83
CA ASN A 8 -17.59 -3.68 1.63
C ASN A 8 -17.67 -2.87 2.95
N ASN A 9 -17.76 -3.57 4.08
CA ASN A 9 -17.87 -2.96 5.41
C ASN A 9 -16.52 -2.91 6.17
N LEU A 10 -15.39 -3.09 5.48
CA LEU A 10 -14.08 -2.88 6.09
C LEU A 10 -13.97 -1.45 6.62
N ARG A 11 -13.52 -1.33 7.86
CA ARG A 11 -13.44 -0.07 8.59
C ARG A 11 -12.27 -0.05 9.55
N GLY A 12 -11.80 1.15 9.88
CA GLY A 12 -10.69 1.34 10.82
C GLY A 12 -9.37 0.88 10.22
N LYS A 13 -8.61 0.08 10.98
CA LYS A 13 -7.32 -0.48 10.56
C LYS A 13 -7.53 -1.75 9.74
N VAL A 14 -7.01 -1.76 8.51
CA VAL A 14 -6.91 -2.94 7.64
C VAL A 14 -5.44 -3.28 7.45
N CYS A 15 -5.10 -4.56 7.63
CA CYS A 15 -3.76 -5.09 7.35
C CYS A 15 -3.89 -6.13 6.24
N LEU A 16 -3.14 -5.92 5.14
CA LEU A 16 -2.95 -6.88 4.06
C LEU A 16 -1.51 -7.38 4.18
N SER A 17 -1.38 -8.64 4.57
CA SER A 17 -0.08 -9.27 4.82
C SER A 17 0.19 -10.38 3.81
N ARG A 18 1.46 -10.72 3.64
CA ARG A 18 1.94 -11.75 2.72
C ARG A 18 1.61 -11.43 1.25
N LEU A 19 1.74 -10.16 0.89
CA LEU A 19 1.41 -9.64 -0.43
C LEU A 19 2.26 -10.26 -1.57
N GLU A 20 3.39 -10.89 -1.25
CA GLU A 20 4.16 -11.72 -2.20
C GLU A 20 3.38 -12.94 -2.74
N ASN A 21 2.26 -13.33 -2.10
CA ASN A 21 1.43 -14.45 -2.56
C ASN A 21 0.29 -14.02 -3.50
N VAL A 22 0.18 -12.73 -3.84
CA VAL A 22 -0.80 -12.26 -4.82
C VAL A 22 -0.37 -12.77 -6.19
N ARG A 23 -1.18 -13.66 -6.78
CA ARG A 23 -0.78 -14.44 -7.96
C ARG A 23 -1.01 -13.71 -9.28
N SER A 24 -1.75 -12.61 -9.25
CA SER A 24 -2.03 -11.80 -10.42
C SER A 24 -2.43 -10.37 -10.03
N VAL A 25 -2.18 -9.45 -10.96
CA VAL A 25 -2.65 -8.06 -10.91
C VAL A 25 -4.17 -7.99 -10.70
N ASP A 26 -4.94 -8.92 -11.27
CA ASP A 26 -6.39 -8.95 -11.14
C ASP A 26 -6.84 -9.27 -9.71
N GLU A 27 -6.12 -10.12 -8.98
CA GLU A 27 -6.38 -10.37 -7.56
C GLU A 27 -6.19 -9.09 -6.71
N ALA A 28 -5.19 -8.27 -7.02
CA ALA A 28 -5.02 -6.97 -6.35
C ALA A 28 -6.15 -5.99 -6.69
N LYS A 29 -6.57 -5.93 -7.97
CA LYS A 29 -7.69 -5.07 -8.43
C LYS A 29 -9.01 -5.44 -7.76
N GLU A 30 -9.25 -6.74 -7.52
CA GLU A 30 -10.46 -7.23 -6.86
C GLU A 30 -10.62 -6.71 -5.43
N ALA A 31 -9.53 -6.29 -4.78
CA ALA A 31 -9.61 -5.73 -3.44
C ALA A 31 -10.39 -4.41 -3.39
N GLN A 32 -10.43 -3.64 -4.49
CA GLN A 32 -11.20 -2.39 -4.63
C GLN A 32 -11.17 -1.48 -3.39
N LEU A 33 -9.99 -1.32 -2.76
CA LEU A 33 -9.85 -0.62 -1.48
C LEU A 33 -10.35 0.83 -1.55
N GLN A 34 -10.15 1.50 -2.68
CA GLN A 34 -10.66 2.84 -2.95
C GLN A 34 -12.18 3.02 -2.75
N HIS A 35 -12.96 1.94 -2.85
CA HIS A 35 -14.42 1.95 -2.66
C HIS A 35 -14.86 1.62 -1.23
N LYS A 36 -13.92 1.54 -0.27
CA LYS A 36 -14.18 1.17 1.13
C LYS A 36 -13.91 2.38 2.05
N PRO A 37 -14.82 3.37 2.09
CA PRO A 37 -14.55 4.70 2.66
C PRO A 37 -14.26 4.72 4.15
N ASN A 38 -14.58 3.65 4.88
CA ASN A 38 -14.42 3.58 6.32
C ASN A 38 -13.03 3.11 6.77
N ILE A 39 -12.13 2.77 5.82
CA ILE A 39 -10.74 2.42 6.14
C ILE A 39 -9.99 3.71 6.48
N THR A 40 -9.48 3.79 7.71
CA THR A 40 -8.72 4.94 8.20
C THR A 40 -7.22 4.66 8.29
N LYS A 41 -6.83 3.39 8.42
CA LYS A 41 -5.44 2.95 8.41
C LYS A 41 -5.28 1.73 7.50
N LEU A 42 -4.27 1.75 6.64
CA LEU A 42 -3.92 0.65 5.75
C LEU A 42 -2.47 0.24 6.01
N GLU A 43 -2.27 -1.03 6.29
CA GLU A 43 -0.94 -1.64 6.43
C GLU A 43 -0.77 -2.67 5.30
N LEU A 44 0.23 -2.43 4.44
CA LEU A 44 0.63 -3.32 3.34
C LEU A 44 1.95 -3.97 3.71
N ARG A 45 1.94 -5.30 3.88
CA ARG A 45 3.10 -6.06 4.36
C ARG A 45 3.45 -7.21 3.42
N TRP A 46 4.70 -7.20 2.98
CA TRP A 46 5.37 -8.36 2.39
C TRP A 46 6.13 -9.12 3.48
N THR A 47 6.47 -10.38 3.21
CA THR A 47 7.30 -11.17 4.10
C THR A 47 8.71 -10.59 4.19
N ASP A 48 9.22 -10.49 5.42
CA ASP A 48 10.61 -10.13 5.74
C ASP A 48 11.53 -11.33 5.46
N SER A 49 11.64 -11.73 4.20
CA SER A 49 12.54 -12.81 3.80
C SER A 49 13.92 -12.24 3.53
N LEU A 50 14.95 -12.79 4.17
CA LEU A 50 16.36 -12.59 3.79
C LEU A 50 16.68 -13.16 2.40
N GLU A 51 15.75 -13.92 1.83
CA GLU A 51 15.83 -14.61 0.55
C GLU A 51 14.88 -13.92 -0.44
N TRP A 52 15.30 -12.78 -0.99
CA TRP A 52 14.62 -12.12 -2.11
C TRP A 52 14.84 -12.86 -3.44
N GLU A 53 15.38 -14.09 -3.40
CA GLU A 53 15.80 -14.85 -4.57
C GLU A 53 14.63 -15.24 -5.50
N ASN A 54 13.37 -15.09 -5.08
CA ASN A 54 12.20 -15.45 -5.88
C ASN A 54 11.08 -14.39 -5.88
N VAL A 55 11.32 -13.17 -5.37
CA VAL A 55 10.31 -12.11 -5.41
C VAL A 55 10.53 -11.28 -6.67
N ASP A 56 9.58 -11.31 -7.59
CA ASP A 56 9.62 -10.47 -8.77
C ASP A 56 9.32 -9.00 -8.36
N VAL A 57 10.26 -8.12 -8.67
CA VAL A 57 10.17 -6.68 -8.37
C VAL A 57 9.00 -6.07 -9.13
N ASP A 58 8.77 -6.49 -10.37
CA ASP A 58 7.70 -5.97 -11.22
C ASP A 58 6.33 -6.37 -10.66
N ASP A 59 6.20 -7.58 -10.12
CA ASP A 59 4.97 -8.04 -9.45
C ASP A 59 4.68 -7.19 -8.20
N CYS A 60 5.70 -6.81 -7.43
CA CYS A 60 5.51 -5.97 -6.25
C CYS A 60 4.95 -4.58 -6.62
N GLU A 61 5.52 -3.96 -7.66
CA GLU A 61 5.11 -2.64 -8.17
C GLU A 61 3.67 -2.67 -8.70
N GLU A 62 3.31 -3.68 -9.48
CA GLU A 62 1.95 -3.85 -10.01
C GLU A 62 0.92 -4.13 -8.89
N VAL A 63 1.26 -4.98 -7.92
CA VAL A 63 0.37 -5.28 -6.79
C VAL A 63 0.08 -4.02 -5.98
N ILE A 64 1.10 -3.27 -5.57
CA ILE A 64 0.89 -2.06 -4.76
C ILE A 64 0.17 -0.96 -5.54
N HIS A 65 0.36 -0.89 -6.87
CA HIS A 65 -0.33 0.05 -7.75
C HIS A 65 -1.85 -0.12 -7.66
N HIS A 66 -2.34 -1.36 -7.61
CA HIS A 66 -3.77 -1.67 -7.56
C HIS A 66 -4.39 -1.70 -6.15
N LEU A 67 -3.57 -1.60 -5.10
CA LEU A 67 -4.03 -1.50 -3.71
C LEU A 67 -4.26 -0.05 -3.26
N GLN A 68 -4.73 0.81 -4.17
CA GLN A 68 -5.02 2.21 -3.86
C GLN A 68 -6.09 2.34 -2.75
N PRO A 69 -5.79 3.03 -1.63
CA PRO A 69 -6.72 3.21 -0.53
C PRO A 69 -7.83 4.23 -0.84
N PRO A 70 -8.90 4.30 0.00
CA PRO A 70 -9.87 5.39 -0.09
C PRO A 70 -9.21 6.73 0.27
N LYS A 71 -9.71 7.83 -0.30
CA LYS A 71 -9.18 9.20 -0.07
C LYS A 71 -9.21 9.63 1.40
N GLY A 72 -10.08 9.03 2.21
CA GLY A 72 -10.18 9.30 3.65
C GLY A 72 -9.12 8.61 4.51
N LEU A 73 -8.13 7.95 3.92
CA LEU A 73 -7.05 7.29 4.66
C LEU A 73 -6.23 8.31 5.48
N ARG A 74 -5.91 7.95 6.73
CA ARG A 74 -5.10 8.76 7.65
C ARG A 74 -3.71 8.21 7.87
N ASP A 75 -3.57 6.89 7.93
CA ASP A 75 -2.30 6.24 8.19
C ASP A 75 -2.02 5.18 7.13
N LEU A 76 -0.81 5.19 6.57
CA LEU A 76 -0.33 4.22 5.60
C LEU A 76 0.99 3.61 6.08
N ASP A 77 1.01 2.30 6.25
CA ASP A 77 2.22 1.56 6.57
C ASP A 77 2.57 0.66 5.39
N ILE A 78 3.79 0.78 4.85
CA ILE A 78 4.35 -0.10 3.80
C ILE A 78 5.57 -0.78 4.39
N LEU A 79 5.51 -2.11 4.51
CA LEU A 79 6.49 -2.91 5.24
C LEU A 79 7.09 -4.00 4.34
N CYS A 80 8.42 -4.08 4.34
CA CYS A 80 9.22 -5.07 3.61
C CYS A 80 8.97 -5.06 2.09
N TYR A 81 8.63 -3.91 1.52
CA TYR A 81 8.28 -3.79 0.11
C TYR A 81 9.49 -4.04 -0.81
N GLY A 82 9.35 -5.06 -1.68
CA GLY A 82 10.40 -5.49 -2.60
C GLY A 82 10.48 -4.71 -3.92
N GLY A 83 9.51 -3.84 -4.21
CA GLY A 83 9.52 -3.01 -5.42
C GLY A 83 10.59 -1.91 -5.37
N SER A 84 11.02 -1.43 -6.53
CA SER A 84 12.01 -0.36 -6.64
C SER A 84 11.37 1.03 -6.63
N ARG A 85 10.06 1.11 -6.90
CA ARG A 85 9.30 2.35 -7.00
C ARG A 85 8.00 2.28 -6.21
N PHE A 86 7.66 3.38 -5.55
CA PHE A 86 6.34 3.55 -4.95
C PHE A 86 5.30 3.94 -6.02
N PRO A 87 4.03 3.55 -5.83
CA PRO A 87 2.97 3.92 -6.76
C PRO A 87 2.67 5.41 -6.68
N THR A 88 2.32 6.03 -7.80
CA THR A 88 2.08 7.48 -7.88
C THR A 88 0.93 7.96 -6.99
N TRP A 89 -0.02 7.07 -6.64
CA TRP A 89 -1.15 7.44 -5.81
C TRP A 89 -0.73 7.89 -4.41
N ILE A 90 0.39 7.42 -3.86
CA ILE A 90 0.82 7.76 -2.49
C ILE A 90 1.10 9.26 -2.29
N SER A 91 1.42 9.99 -3.36
CA SER A 91 1.71 11.43 -3.32
C SER A 91 0.61 12.28 -3.96
N LEU A 92 -0.56 11.70 -4.28
CA LEU A 92 -1.63 12.48 -4.91
C LEU A 92 -2.23 13.48 -3.91
N PRO A 93 -2.50 14.74 -4.32
CA PRO A 93 -3.10 15.75 -3.44
C PRO A 93 -4.50 15.37 -2.90
N CYS A 94 -5.16 14.38 -3.49
CA CYS A 94 -6.46 13.89 -3.03
C CYS A 94 -6.39 13.06 -1.74
N PHE A 95 -5.19 12.69 -1.27
CA PHE A 95 -4.96 12.12 0.05
C PHE A 95 -4.73 13.23 1.08
N ASP A 96 -5.67 14.18 1.14
CA ASP A 96 -5.62 15.36 2.00
C ASP A 96 -5.84 15.05 3.49
N LYS A 97 -6.16 13.80 3.84
CA LYS A 97 -6.31 13.32 5.23
C LYS A 97 -5.15 12.48 5.73
N LEU A 98 -4.18 12.17 4.87
CA LEU A 98 -3.06 11.31 5.19
C LEU A 98 -2.08 12.05 6.11
N THR A 99 -2.02 11.61 7.37
CA THR A 99 -1.23 12.22 8.45
C THR A 99 0.06 11.47 8.74
N SER A 100 0.10 10.16 8.50
CA SER A 100 1.27 9.33 8.79
C SER A 100 1.57 8.36 7.65
N ILE A 101 2.84 8.28 7.27
CA ILE A 101 3.38 7.27 6.36
C ILE A 101 4.56 6.58 7.05
N ILE A 102 4.52 5.25 7.10
CA ILE A 102 5.62 4.41 7.58
C ILE A 102 6.16 3.59 6.41
N LEU A 103 7.45 3.71 6.13
CA LEU A 103 8.20 2.96 5.12
C LEU A 103 9.29 2.13 5.82
N PHE A 104 8.98 0.89 6.16
CA PHE A 104 9.92 0.03 6.89
C PHE A 104 10.48 -1.07 6.00
N LYS A 105 11.81 -1.21 5.95
CA LYS A 105 12.50 -2.22 5.12
C LYS A 105 12.10 -2.18 3.63
N CYS A 106 11.93 -0.99 3.08
CA CYS A 106 11.71 -0.77 1.63
C CYS A 106 13.05 -0.59 0.91
N GLU A 107 13.97 -1.54 1.04
CA GLU A 107 15.41 -1.36 0.75
C GLU A 107 15.71 -1.14 -0.74
N ASN A 108 14.87 -1.66 -1.65
CA ASN A 108 14.98 -1.44 -3.09
C ASN A 108 14.54 -0.04 -3.56
N CYS A 109 13.81 0.70 -2.72
CA CYS A 109 13.25 1.99 -3.09
C CYS A 109 14.32 3.09 -3.03
N GLN A 110 14.93 3.41 -4.17
CA GLN A 110 15.94 4.48 -4.27
C GLN A 110 15.31 5.88 -4.24
N PHE A 111 14.03 6.00 -4.58
CA PHE A 111 13.33 7.27 -4.67
C PHE A 111 12.03 7.24 -3.87
N ILE A 112 11.90 8.18 -2.94
CA ILE A 112 10.64 8.45 -2.26
C ILE A 112 9.87 9.49 -3.10
N PRO A 113 8.58 9.27 -3.39
CA PRO A 113 7.73 10.27 -4.05
C PRO A 113 7.73 11.61 -3.31
N SER A 114 7.20 12.66 -3.92
CA SER A 114 7.11 13.99 -3.30
C SER A 114 6.05 14.06 -2.19
N LEU A 115 6.19 13.22 -1.17
CA LEU A 115 5.27 13.10 -0.03
C LEU A 115 5.14 14.41 0.78
N GLY A 116 6.18 15.25 0.76
CA GLY A 116 6.15 16.58 1.40
C GLY A 116 5.16 17.57 0.79
N GLN A 117 4.51 17.24 -0.34
CA GLN A 117 3.44 18.04 -0.93
C GLN A 117 2.05 17.69 -0.39
N LEU A 118 1.94 16.64 0.43
CA LEU A 118 0.68 16.26 1.06
C LEU A 118 0.31 17.26 2.16
N PRO A 119 -0.90 17.84 2.14
CA PRO A 119 -1.24 19.01 2.96
C PRO A 119 -1.39 18.71 4.45
N SER A 120 -1.59 17.45 4.83
CA SER A 120 -1.81 17.04 6.23
C SER A 120 -0.79 16.03 6.73
N LEU A 121 0.29 15.78 5.98
CA LEU A 121 1.31 14.83 6.40
C LEU A 121 2.11 15.41 7.58
N GLU A 122 2.02 14.75 8.74
CA GLU A 122 2.67 15.14 9.98
C GLU A 122 3.89 14.27 10.28
N SER A 123 3.88 13.02 9.81
CA SER A 123 4.92 12.02 10.10
C SER A 123 5.25 11.18 8.87
N LEU A 124 6.54 11.09 8.58
CA LEU A 124 7.14 10.18 7.61
C LEU A 124 8.29 9.46 8.32
N THR A 125 8.25 8.14 8.42
CA THR A 125 9.24 7.32 9.15
C THR A 125 9.66 6.10 8.37
#